data_AF-A0A4Y2FRQ8-F1
#
_entry.id   AF-A0A4Y2FRQ8-F1
#
_cell.length_a   1.000
_cell.length_b   1.000
_cell.length_c   1.000
_cell.angle_alpha   90.00
_cell.angle_beta   90.00
_cell.angle_gamma   90.00
#
_symmetry.space_group_name_H-M   'P 1'
#
loop_
_entity.id
_entity.type
_entity.pdbx_description
1 polymer ?
#
loop_
_entity_poly.entity_id
_entity_poly.type
_entity_poly.pdbx_seq_one_letter_code
_entity_poly.pdbx_strand_id
1 'polypeptide(L)'
;MMKRSIDYRDLLKQCKAKEAGEFVKLFCQTPKDIKALIDFPDKKGKKYFVIPERAEKPIKVVIKGLPLDMDLDEIKAELTSKNFSVDKVNQLKKYKTMESLKIYQVHLLPTENIKGIYNLDLSCPRQ
;
A
#
# COMPACT_ATOMS: atom_id res chain seq x y z
N MET A 1 23.39 34.76 6.36
CA MET A 1 23.88 33.44 6.83
C MET A 1 22.86 32.86 7.82
N MET A 2 22.04 31.89 7.40
CA MET A 2 21.09 31.23 8.31
C MET A 2 21.87 30.28 9.24
N LYS A 3 21.81 30.53 10.55
CA LYS A 3 22.40 29.67 11.57
C LYS A 3 21.70 28.31 11.50
N ARG A 4 22.39 27.29 10.98
CA ARG A 4 21.96 25.88 11.04
C ARG A 4 21.87 25.49 12.52
N SER A 5 20.66 25.46 13.07
CA SER A 5 20.47 25.12 14.49
C SER A 5 20.92 23.70 14.75
N ILE A 6 21.90 23.56 15.62
CA ILE A 6 22.60 22.35 16.08
C ILE A 6 21.69 21.34 16.81
N ASP A 7 20.39 21.59 16.86
CA ASP A 7 19.47 21.10 17.89
C ASP A 7 18.70 19.81 17.54
N TYR A 8 18.79 19.32 16.29
CA TYR A 8 18.13 18.07 15.88
C TYR A 8 19.00 16.83 16.05
N ARG A 9 20.30 16.99 16.34
CA ARG A 9 21.25 15.86 16.43
C ARG A 9 20.93 14.88 17.56
N ASP A 10 20.31 15.36 18.64
CA ASP A 10 19.87 14.46 19.71
C ASP A 10 18.64 13.64 19.32
N LEU A 11 17.80 14.12 18.39
CA LEU A 11 16.73 13.34 17.76
C LEU A 11 17.27 12.30 16.77
N LEU A 12 18.37 12.64 16.06
CA LEU A 12 19.01 11.74 15.09
C LEU A 12 19.58 10.47 15.71
N LYS A 13 19.84 10.45 17.02
CA LYS A 13 20.34 9.25 17.70
C LYS A 13 19.31 8.10 17.69
N GLN A 14 18.02 8.41 17.54
CA GLN A 14 16.93 7.44 17.63
C GLN A 14 16.11 7.28 16.33
N CYS A 15 16.15 8.26 15.42
CA CYS A 15 15.39 8.22 14.17
C CYS A 15 16.27 8.50 12.93
N LYS A 16 15.93 7.86 11.81
CA LYS A 16 16.62 8.10 10.52
C LYS A 16 16.14 9.43 9.95
N ALA A 17 17.06 10.30 9.52
CA ALA A 17 16.71 11.53 8.85
C ALA A 17 17.02 11.49 7.36
N LYS A 18 16.16 12.14 6.57
CA LYS A 18 16.36 12.39 5.15
C LYS A 18 16.04 13.85 4.86
N GLU A 19 16.97 14.54 4.22
CA GLU A 19 16.73 15.89 3.71
C GLU A 19 15.69 15.86 2.58
N ALA A 20 14.75 16.78 2.61
CA ALA A 20 13.66 16.90 1.64
C ALA A 20 13.39 18.38 1.34
N GLY A 21 14.34 19.03 0.66
CA GLY A 21 14.28 20.46 0.34
C GLY A 21 14.37 21.30 1.62
N GLU A 22 13.36 22.14 1.85
CA GLU A 22 13.26 22.97 3.06
C GLU A 22 12.92 22.18 4.33
N PHE A 23 12.54 20.90 4.19
CA PHE A 23 12.13 20.04 5.29
C PHE A 23 13.19 18.97 5.59
N VAL A 24 13.22 18.52 6.85
CA VAL A 24 13.89 17.29 7.25
C VAL A 24 12.81 16.27 7.58
N LYS A 25 12.81 15.14 6.87
CA LYS A 25 11.91 14.02 7.17
C LYS A 25 12.59 13.10 8.18
N LEU A 26 11.89 12.83 9.27
CA LEU A 26 12.33 11.93 10.32
C LEU A 26 11.49 10.65 10.26
N PHE A 27 12.17 9.52 10.27
CA PHE A 27 11.58 8.18 10.22
C PHE A 27 11.93 7.44 11.49
N CYS A 28 10.92 7.07 12.26
CA CYS A 28 11.06 6.25 13.45
C CYS A 28 10.36 4.90 13.21
N GLN A 29 10.90 3.81 13.77
CA GLN A 29 10.39 2.46 13.53
C GLN A 29 9.45 1.97 14.61
N THR A 30 9.56 2.49 15.84
CA THR A 30 8.74 2.03 16.96
C THR A 30 7.69 3.09 17.34
N PRO A 31 6.49 2.66 17.83
CA PRO A 31 5.48 3.59 18.33
C PRO A 31 5.96 4.46 19.51
N LYS A 32 6.91 3.95 20.31
CA LYS A 32 7.51 4.72 21.42
C LYS A 32 8.36 5.87 20.90
N ASP A 33 9.18 5.61 19.88
CA ASP A 33 10.03 6.63 19.26
C ASP A 33 9.20 7.68 18.53
N ILE A 34 8.07 7.29 17.92
CA ILE A 34 7.13 8.23 17.30
C ILE A 34 6.56 9.21 18.34
N LYS A 35 6.18 8.72 19.54
CA LYS A 35 5.70 9.60 20.61
C LYS A 35 6.79 10.54 21.12
N ALA A 36 7.99 10.02 21.37
CA ALA A 36 9.14 10.82 21.78
C ALA A 36 9.51 11.88 20.71
N LEU A 37 9.36 11.53 19.43
CA LEU A 37 9.60 12.43 18.31
C LEU A 37 8.59 13.59 18.28
N ILE A 38 7.32 13.33 18.58
CA ILE A 38 6.25 14.35 18.58
C ILE A 38 6.37 15.28 19.80
N ASP A 39 6.72 14.73 20.97
CA ASP A 39 6.87 15.50 22.21
C ASP A 39 7.97 16.57 22.13
N PHE A 40 9.05 16.32 21.39
CA PHE A 40 10.17 17.25 21.28
C PHE A 40 9.83 18.59 20.58
N PRO A 41 9.28 18.60 19.35
CA PRO A 41 8.87 19.84 18.69
C PRO A 41 7.71 20.51 19.43
N ASP A 42 6.79 19.76 20.05
CA ASP A 42 5.72 20.32 20.89
C ASP A 42 6.29 21.14 22.06
N LYS A 43 7.23 20.57 22.83
CA LYS A 43 7.90 21.28 23.94
C LYS A 43 8.69 22.51 23.49
N LYS A 44 9.20 22.51 22.27
CA LYS A 44 9.97 23.63 21.70
C LYS A 44 9.11 24.61 20.88
N GLY A 45 7.79 24.40 20.82
CA GLY A 45 6.88 25.25 20.04
C GLY A 45 7.19 25.27 18.53
N LYS A 46 7.80 24.21 17.99
CA LYS A 46 8.17 24.12 16.58
C LYS A 46 7.02 23.53 15.77
N LYS A 47 6.76 24.09 14.59
CA LYS A 47 5.77 23.55 13.65
C LYS A 47 6.33 22.29 12.95
N TYR A 48 5.51 21.26 12.83
CA TYR A 48 5.83 20.03 12.13
C TYR A 48 4.60 19.50 11.39
N PHE A 49 4.83 18.58 10.47
CA PHE A 49 3.78 17.82 9.78
C PHE A 49 3.97 16.34 10.11
N VAL A 50 2.89 15.68 10.52
CA VAL A 50 2.86 14.22 10.66
C VAL A 50 2.41 13.63 9.34
N ILE A 51 3.30 12.85 8.72
CA ILE A 51 2.96 12.07 7.53
C ILE A 51 2.63 10.66 8.04
N PRO A 52 1.36 10.24 8.04
CA PRO A 52 1.05 8.87 8.42
C PRO A 52 1.77 7.92 7.47
N GLU A 53 2.15 6.75 7.97
CA GLU A 53 2.64 5.68 7.12
C GLU A 53 1.60 5.43 6.03
N ARG A 54 2.04 5.45 4.76
CA ARG A 54 1.12 5.17 3.66
C ARG A 54 0.69 3.72 3.86
N ALA A 55 -0.60 3.52 4.14
CA ALA A 55 -1.22 2.20 4.10
C ALA A 55 -0.69 1.46 2.87
N GLU A 56 -0.23 0.24 3.09
CA GLU A 56 0.38 -0.57 2.04
C GLU A 56 -0.53 -0.56 0.82
N LYS A 57 0.00 -0.06 -0.30
CA LYS A 57 -0.81 0.07 -1.50
C LYS A 57 -1.11 -1.33 -2.02
N PRO A 58 -2.38 -1.69 -2.24
CA PRO A 58 -2.69 -2.97 -2.84
C PRO A 58 -2.12 -3.04 -4.26
N ILE A 59 -1.62 -4.22 -4.61
CA ILE A 59 -1.17 -4.53 -5.96
C ILE A 59 -2.39 -4.81 -6.81
N LYS A 60 -2.53 -4.08 -7.92
CA LYS A 60 -3.63 -4.27 -8.87
C LYS A 60 -3.23 -5.27 -9.94
N VAL A 61 -3.95 -6.38 -9.99
CA VAL A 61 -3.79 -7.44 -11.00
C VAL A 61 -5.02 -7.44 -11.90
N VAL A 62 -4.80 -7.69 -13.19
CA VAL A 62 -5.88 -7.78 -14.18
C VAL A 62 -5.89 -9.19 -14.73
N ILE A 63 -7.01 -9.89 -14.56
CA ILE A 63 -7.26 -11.22 -15.08
C ILE A 63 -8.12 -11.08 -16.34
N LYS A 64 -7.66 -11.68 -17.44
CA LYS A 64 -8.36 -11.72 -18.73
C LYS A 64 -8.66 -13.17 -19.09
N GLY A 65 -9.65 -13.39 -19.94
CA GLY A 65 -9.96 -14.74 -20.47
C GLY A 65 -10.95 -15.56 -19.66
N LEU A 66 -11.41 -15.04 -18.51
CA LEU A 66 -12.52 -15.63 -17.76
C LEU A 66 -13.88 -15.38 -18.46
N PRO A 67 -14.91 -16.22 -18.20
CA PRO A 67 -16.28 -15.99 -18.65
C PRO A 67 -16.83 -14.62 -18.21
N LEU A 68 -17.87 -14.14 -18.88
CA LEU A 68 -18.46 -12.82 -18.56
C LEU A 68 -19.33 -12.86 -17.30
N ASP A 69 -19.89 -14.03 -17.04
CA ASP A 69 -20.81 -14.40 -15.97
C ASP A 69 -20.11 -15.06 -14.78
N MET A 70 -18.77 -14.98 -14.73
CA MET A 70 -17.98 -15.52 -13.63
C MET A 70 -18.35 -14.83 -12.31
N ASP A 71 -18.57 -15.63 -11.26
CA ASP A 71 -18.83 -15.11 -9.93
C ASP A 71 -17.55 -14.47 -9.34
N LEU A 72 -17.69 -13.25 -8.80
CA LEU A 72 -16.60 -12.54 -8.16
C LEU A 72 -16.18 -13.21 -6.86
N ASP A 73 -17.12 -13.85 -6.16
CA ASP A 73 -16.84 -14.57 -4.92
C ASP A 73 -16.07 -15.87 -5.19
N GLU A 74 -16.31 -16.51 -6.32
CA GLU A 74 -15.54 -17.69 -6.74
C GLU A 74 -14.09 -17.31 -7.07
N ILE A 75 -13.87 -16.23 -7.82
CA ILE A 75 -12.52 -15.69 -8.09
C ILE A 75 -11.81 -15.36 -6.75
N LYS A 76 -12.53 -14.75 -5.81
CA LYS A 76 -11.98 -14.41 -4.50
C LYS A 76 -11.61 -15.67 -3.70
N ALA A 77 -12.47 -16.68 -3.71
CA ALA A 77 -12.25 -17.94 -3.01
C ALA A 77 -11.04 -18.70 -3.59
N GLU A 78 -10.90 -18.77 -4.92
CA GLU A 78 -9.77 -19.44 -5.57
C GLU A 78 -8.43 -18.73 -5.30
N LEU A 79 -8.41 -17.41 -5.31
CA LEU A 79 -7.20 -16.66 -4.96
C LEU A 79 -6.84 -16.79 -3.48
N THR A 80 -7.85 -16.83 -2.61
CA THR A 80 -7.65 -17.03 -1.18
C THR A 80 -7.12 -18.44 -0.88
N SER A 81 -7.62 -19.47 -1.58
CA SER A 81 -7.14 -20.85 -1.41
C SER A 81 -5.69 -21.04 -1.85
N LYS A 82 -5.20 -20.18 -2.77
CA LYS A 82 -3.79 -20.12 -3.20
C LYS A 82 -2.91 -19.22 -2.31
N ASN A 83 -3.38 -18.85 -1.11
CA ASN A 83 -2.70 -18.02 -0.11
C ASN A 83 -2.44 -16.57 -0.55
N PHE A 84 -3.27 -16.01 -1.45
CA PHE A 84 -3.24 -14.58 -1.74
C PHE A 84 -4.26 -13.84 -0.87
N SER A 85 -3.84 -12.72 -0.27
CA SER A 85 -4.75 -11.87 0.49
C SER A 85 -5.49 -10.91 -0.45
N VAL A 86 -6.77 -11.19 -0.71
CA VAL A 86 -7.61 -10.41 -1.63
C VAL A 86 -8.37 -9.31 -0.88
N ASP A 87 -8.11 -8.06 -1.25
CA ASP A 87 -8.84 -6.88 -0.75
C ASP A 87 -10.17 -6.70 -1.49
N LYS A 88 -10.10 -6.66 -2.84
CA LYS A 88 -11.27 -6.38 -3.69
C LYS A 88 -11.19 -7.08 -5.03
N VAL A 89 -12.32 -7.57 -5.53
CA VAL A 89 -12.48 -8.06 -6.90
C VAL A 89 -13.55 -7.22 -7.59
N ASN A 90 -13.28 -6.74 -8.80
CA ASN A 90 -14.21 -5.96 -9.61
C ASN A 90 -14.18 -6.44 -11.06
N GLN A 91 -15.34 -6.57 -11.68
CA GLN A 91 -15.42 -6.70 -13.14
C GLN A 91 -15.36 -5.31 -13.78
N LEU A 92 -14.49 -5.14 -14.79
CA LEU A 92 -14.42 -3.89 -15.54
C LEU A 92 -15.61 -3.77 -16.48
N LYS A 93 -16.03 -2.53 -16.71
CA LYS A 93 -17.14 -2.19 -17.60
C LYS A 93 -16.66 -1.23 -18.68
N LYS A 94 -17.27 -1.30 -19.87
CA LYS A 94 -17.05 -0.29 -20.91
C LYS A 94 -17.53 1.06 -20.41
N TYR A 95 -16.69 2.09 -20.53
CA TYR A 95 -17.00 3.42 -20.00
C TYR A 95 -18.30 4.02 -20.57
N LYS A 96 -18.55 3.83 -21.88
CA LYS A 96 -19.71 4.44 -22.56
C LYS A 96 -21.00 3.63 -22.38
N THR A 97 -20.93 2.31 -22.58
CA THR A 97 -22.14 1.45 -22.59
C THR A 97 -22.43 0.81 -21.24
N MET A 98 -21.52 0.92 -20.27
CA MET A 98 -21.57 0.24 -18.96
C MET A 98 -21.66 -1.29 -19.06
N GLU A 99 -21.44 -1.86 -20.24
CA GLU A 99 -21.42 -3.30 -20.46
C GLU A 99 -20.22 -3.93 -19.75
N SER A 100 -20.45 -5.05 -19.08
CA SER A 100 -19.40 -5.84 -18.47
C SER A 100 -18.39 -6.34 -19.50
N LEU A 101 -17.12 -6.37 -19.10
CA LEU A 101 -16.02 -6.93 -19.88
C LEU A 101 -15.56 -8.24 -19.24
N LYS A 102 -14.99 -9.12 -20.05
CA LYS A 102 -14.27 -10.33 -19.61
C LYS A 102 -12.89 -9.98 -19.01
N ILE A 103 -12.86 -8.93 -18.20
CA ILE A 103 -11.67 -8.38 -17.57
C ILE A 103 -12.00 -8.11 -16.11
N TYR A 104 -11.31 -8.80 -15.23
CA TYR A 104 -11.48 -8.71 -13.79
C TYR A 104 -10.27 -8.03 -13.18
N GLN A 105 -10.50 -7.00 -12.38
CA GLN A 105 -9.48 -6.31 -11.61
C GLN A 105 -9.50 -6.80 -10.18
N VAL A 106 -8.37 -7.32 -9.72
CA VAL A 106 -8.17 -7.80 -8.36
C VAL A 106 -7.18 -6.90 -7.65
N HIS A 107 -7.52 -6.50 -6.43
CA HIS A 107 -6.64 -5.80 -5.51
C HIS A 107 -6.11 -6.82 -4.50
N LEU A 108 -4.80 -7.03 -4.51
CA LEU A 108 -4.10 -7.93 -3.61
C LEU A 108 -3.32 -7.13 -2.57
N LEU A 109 -3.40 -7.52 -1.30
CA LEU A 109 -2.54 -6.96 -0.27
C LEU A 109 -1.14 -7.57 -0.38
N PRO A 110 -0.07 -6.80 -0.11
CA PRO A 110 1.30 -7.30 -0.16
C PRO A 110 1.47 -8.53 0.74
N THR A 111 1.98 -9.60 0.14
CA THR A 111 2.30 -10.87 0.78
C THR A 111 3.59 -11.39 0.18
N GLU A 112 4.31 -12.27 0.89
CA GLU A 112 5.58 -12.81 0.41
C GLU A 112 5.45 -13.52 -0.96
N ASN A 113 4.31 -14.18 -1.19
CA ASN A 113 4.02 -14.93 -2.41
C ASN A 113 3.46 -14.10 -3.56
N ILE A 114 3.34 -12.77 -3.42
CA ILE A 114 2.58 -11.94 -4.37
C ILE A 114 3.12 -11.99 -5.80
N LYS A 115 4.42 -12.23 -5.99
CA LYS A 115 5.03 -12.40 -7.32
C LYS A 115 4.56 -13.67 -8.04
N GLY A 116 4.12 -14.69 -7.29
CA GLY A 116 3.61 -15.94 -7.83
C GLY A 116 2.30 -15.78 -8.60
N ILE A 117 1.57 -14.67 -8.41
CA ILE A 117 0.29 -14.42 -9.08
C ILE A 117 0.41 -14.44 -10.62
N TYR A 118 1.55 -14.00 -11.15
CA TYR A 118 1.77 -13.92 -12.60
C TYR A 118 2.05 -15.27 -13.26
N ASN A 119 2.33 -16.30 -12.45
CA ASN A 119 2.59 -17.66 -12.90
C ASN A 119 1.39 -18.58 -12.68
N LEU A 120 0.25 -18.04 -12.24
CA LEU A 120 -0.95 -18.83 -12.01
C LEU A 120 -1.65 -19.14 -13.33
N ASP A 121 -1.86 -20.42 -13.57
CA ASP A 121 -2.89 -20.88 -14.49
C ASP A 121 -4.22 -20.94 -13.74
N LEU A 122 -5.10 -19.99 -14.06
CA LEU A 122 -6.51 -20.01 -13.66
C LEU A 122 -7.25 -20.87 -14.69
N SER A 123 -7.14 -22.18 -14.53
CA SER A 123 -7.93 -23.11 -15.33
C SER A 123 -9.37 -23.08 -14.81
N CYS A 124 -10.25 -22.41 -15.54
CA CYS A 124 -11.69 -22.67 -15.38
C CYS A 124 -11.92 -24.14 -15.74
N PRO A 125 -12.53 -24.97 -14.87
CA PRO A 125 -12.85 -26.34 -15.22
C PRO A 125 -13.71 -26.30 -16.50
N ARG A 126 -13.19 -26.89 -17.57
CA ARG A 126 -13.95 -27.09 -18.81
C ARG A 126 -15.14 -27.97 -18.45
N GLN A 127 -16.33 -27.38 -18.38
CA GLN A 127 -17.59 -28.12 -18.43
C GLN A 127 -17.73 -28.77 -19.80
#